data_AF-A0A2P9FDB2-F1
#
_entry.id   AF-A0A2P9FDB2-F1
#
_cell.length_a   1.000
_cell.length_b   1.000
_cell.length_c   1.000
_cell.angle_alpha   90.00
_cell.angle_beta   90.00
_cell.angle_gamma   90.00
#
_symmetry.space_group_name_H-M   'P 1'
#
loop_
_entity.id
_entity.type
_entity.pdbx_description
1 polymer ?
#
loop_
_entity_poly.entity_id
_entity_poly.type
_entity_poly.pdbx_seq_one_letter_code
_entity_poly.pdbx_strand_id
1 'polypeptide(L)'
;MKRNIVIATVAAAALIGGGTATAIAVAGDDEAPAKKTVTVANDDTDRDDAQDTDDTAQDRAEDKAEDKAEDRAARDADEDAEDKAENAADAKAAQITAADAIEAALKHTSGTAVSADLDDEGTTYVWDVDVLTGGGAWHSVQIDPATGKVLGSHTEKDDDGDDAAETARIRDALKGSSVTAAEAAEAAAAKGTVTSVDLDEESRDKAWEVDTTAANGTGSDWRVALDTGKVTADRTND
;
A
#
# COMPACT_ATOMS: atom_id res chain seq x y z
N MET A 1 -2.51 -8.21 -8.59
CA MET A 1 -1.31 -8.02 -7.71
C MET A 1 -1.00 -6.53 -7.62
N LYS A 2 -1.29 -5.89 -6.48
CA LYS A 2 -0.92 -4.49 -6.20
C LYS A 2 0.61 -4.37 -6.31
N ARG A 3 1.08 -3.42 -7.13
CA ARG A 3 2.51 -3.09 -7.22
C ARG A 3 2.77 -1.97 -6.25
N ASN A 4 3.02 -2.34 -4.99
CA ASN A 4 3.41 -1.40 -3.97
C ASN A 4 4.83 -0.92 -4.31
N ILE A 5 4.94 0.24 -4.96
CA ILE A 5 6.19 1.01 -4.91
C ILE A 5 6.25 1.58 -3.49
N VAL A 6 6.85 0.81 -2.58
CA VAL A 6 7.10 1.26 -1.21
C VAL A 6 8.33 2.15 -1.25
N ILE A 7 8.13 3.45 -1.47
CA ILE A 7 9.16 4.45 -1.17
C ILE A 7 9.17 4.58 0.35
N ALA A 8 10.16 3.94 0.98
CA ALA A 8 10.24 3.85 2.43
C ALA A 8 10.56 5.24 3.04
N THR A 9 9.53 5.98 3.45
CA THR A 9 9.66 7.23 4.19
C THR A 9 10.28 6.95 5.57
N VAL A 10 11.56 7.31 5.74
CA VAL A 10 12.24 7.18 7.04
C VAL A 10 11.75 8.28 7.97
N ALA A 11 10.81 7.94 8.85
CA ALA A 11 10.38 8.81 9.94
C ALA A 11 11.56 9.11 10.90
N ALA A 12 12.10 10.32 10.81
CA ALA A 12 13.09 10.82 11.76
C ALA A 12 12.41 11.25 13.07
N ALA A 13 12.36 10.35 14.05
CA ALA A 13 11.87 10.67 15.39
C ALA A 13 12.78 11.72 16.07
N ALA A 14 12.25 12.92 16.26
CA ALA A 14 12.89 13.94 17.08
C ALA A 14 12.83 13.53 18.57
N LEU A 15 13.94 13.03 19.10
CA LEU A 15 14.13 12.74 20.53
C LEU A 15 14.13 14.05 21.35
N ILE A 16 12.99 14.39 21.94
CA ILE A 16 12.90 15.36 23.03
C ILE A 16 13.06 14.59 24.35
N GLY A 17 14.17 14.88 25.05
CA GLY A 17 14.55 14.19 26.27
C GLY A 17 13.67 14.47 27.50
N GLY A 18 13.79 13.57 28.48
CA GLY A 18 13.46 13.84 29.88
C GLY A 18 12.61 12.76 30.54
N GLY A 19 13.21 11.95 31.42
CA GLY A 19 12.45 11.13 32.36
C GLY A 19 13.28 10.04 33.05
N THR A 20 13.73 10.30 34.28
CA THR A 20 14.40 9.32 35.14
C THR A 20 13.41 8.26 35.64
N ALA A 21 13.59 7.00 35.28
CA ALA A 21 12.84 5.89 35.89
C ALA A 21 13.70 5.20 36.96
N THR A 22 13.23 5.24 38.20
CA THR A 22 13.76 4.45 39.33
C THR A 22 13.27 3.00 39.22
N ALA A 23 14.21 2.05 39.16
CA ALA A 23 13.89 0.62 39.18
C ALA A 23 13.70 0.13 40.63
N ILE A 24 12.61 -0.59 40.89
CA ILE A 24 12.45 -1.41 42.10
C ILE A 24 12.52 -2.86 41.65
N ALA A 25 13.59 -3.56 42.05
CA ALA A 25 13.71 -4.99 41.92
C ALA A 25 12.95 -5.67 43.06
N VAL A 26 12.00 -6.55 42.73
CA VAL A 26 11.50 -7.54 43.68
C VAL A 26 12.14 -8.88 43.35
N ALA A 27 13.02 -9.31 44.25
CA ALA A 27 13.59 -10.65 44.26
C ALA A 27 12.58 -11.60 44.93
N GLY A 28 12.37 -12.75 44.32
CA GLY A 28 11.68 -13.89 44.92
C GLY A 28 12.35 -15.14 44.41
N ASP A 29 13.18 -15.73 45.26
CA ASP A 29 13.85 -17.02 45.09
C ASP A 29 13.42 -17.86 46.28
N ASP A 30 12.88 -19.06 46.08
CA ASP A 30 12.82 -20.10 47.11
C ASP A 30 12.59 -21.50 46.52
N GLU A 31 13.67 -22.29 46.63
CA GLU A 31 13.87 -23.74 46.82
C GLU A 31 13.03 -24.84 46.12
N ALA A 32 13.79 -25.83 45.62
CA ALA A 32 13.42 -27.15 45.08
C ALA A 32 13.19 -28.20 46.21
N PRO A 33 13.22 -29.56 46.00
CA PRO A 33 13.14 -30.41 44.80
C PRO A 33 12.20 -31.64 44.95
N ALA A 34 11.81 -32.31 43.85
CA ALA A 34 11.49 -33.75 43.90
C ALA A 34 11.71 -34.46 42.56
N LYS A 35 12.56 -35.48 42.58
CA LYS A 35 12.83 -36.43 41.49
C LYS A 35 11.79 -37.56 41.54
N LYS A 36 11.23 -37.99 40.40
CA LYS A 36 10.87 -39.41 40.16
C LYS A 36 10.89 -39.74 38.67
N THR A 37 11.85 -40.59 38.31
CA THR A 37 11.89 -41.46 37.13
C THR A 37 10.81 -42.55 37.27
N VAL A 38 10.08 -42.90 36.21
CA VAL A 38 9.70 -44.29 35.82
C VAL A 38 9.28 -44.30 34.34
N THR A 39 9.79 -45.30 33.62
CA THR A 39 9.58 -45.74 32.22
C THR A 39 8.25 -46.48 31.99
N VAL A 40 8.03 -46.96 30.74
CA VAL A 40 7.11 -48.04 30.23
C VAL A 40 6.00 -47.45 29.34
N ALA A 41 5.64 -47.96 28.16
CA ALA A 41 6.21 -48.90 27.18
C ALA A 41 5.40 -48.75 25.88
N ASN A 42 5.97 -49.14 24.74
CA ASN A 42 5.24 -49.36 23.50
C ASN A 42 4.58 -50.74 23.58
N ASP A 43 3.32 -50.85 23.17
CA ASP A 43 2.67 -52.13 22.89
C ASP A 43 1.86 -52.00 21.60
N ASP A 44 2.31 -52.72 20.58
CA ASP A 44 1.58 -53.02 19.35
C ASP A 44 0.70 -54.24 19.63
N THR A 45 -0.57 -54.24 19.21
CA THR A 45 -1.23 -55.45 18.65
C THR A 45 -2.60 -55.12 18.02
N ASP A 46 -2.64 -55.26 16.69
CA ASP A 46 -3.56 -56.10 15.91
C ASP A 46 -5.07 -56.14 16.27
N ARG A 47 -5.96 -55.76 15.33
CA ARG A 47 -6.57 -56.68 14.33
C ARG A 47 -7.77 -56.06 13.61
N ASP A 48 -7.82 -56.39 12.33
CA ASP A 48 -8.80 -56.06 11.31
C ASP A 48 -10.22 -56.58 11.58
N ASP A 49 -11.23 -55.85 11.08
CA ASP A 49 -12.46 -56.43 10.53
C ASP A 49 -13.03 -55.53 9.41
N ALA A 50 -13.63 -56.22 8.45
CA ALA A 50 -13.57 -55.94 7.02
C ALA A 50 -14.76 -55.16 6.44
N GLN A 51 -14.50 -54.59 5.26
CA GLN A 51 -15.39 -54.39 4.10
C GLN A 51 -16.80 -53.80 4.33
N ASP A 52 -17.00 -52.55 3.91
CA ASP A 52 -17.86 -52.24 2.75
C ASP A 52 -17.88 -50.73 2.45
N THR A 53 -18.14 -50.40 1.17
CA THR A 53 -18.38 -49.09 0.54
C THR A 53 -17.18 -48.34 -0.06
N ASP A 54 -16.95 -48.72 -1.31
CA ASP A 54 -16.18 -48.08 -2.38
C ASP A 54 -16.88 -46.79 -2.90
N ASP A 55 -17.28 -45.86 -2.02
CA ASP A 55 -18.11 -44.71 -2.42
C ASP A 55 -17.87 -43.38 -1.64
N THR A 56 -16.78 -43.17 -0.89
CA THR A 56 -16.67 -41.94 -0.04
C THR A 56 -15.31 -41.24 0.03
N ALA A 57 -14.30 -41.69 -0.71
CA ALA A 57 -13.03 -40.96 -0.79
C ALA A 57 -13.17 -39.66 -1.62
N GLN A 58 -14.08 -39.65 -2.59
CA GLN A 58 -14.39 -38.47 -3.38
C GLN A 58 -15.25 -37.50 -2.58
N ASP A 59 -16.33 -37.97 -1.94
CA ASP A 59 -17.21 -37.16 -1.08
C ASP A 59 -16.45 -36.48 0.08
N ARG A 60 -15.53 -37.18 0.77
CA ARG A 60 -14.74 -36.56 1.86
C ARG A 60 -13.67 -35.58 1.36
N ALA A 61 -13.24 -35.71 0.11
CA ALA A 61 -12.34 -34.76 -0.55
C ALA A 61 -13.10 -33.55 -1.08
N GLU A 62 -14.34 -33.75 -1.54
CA GLU A 62 -15.29 -32.71 -1.92
C GLU A 62 -15.71 -31.89 -0.69
N ASP A 63 -16.11 -32.53 0.42
CA ASP A 63 -16.44 -31.84 1.69
C ASP A 63 -15.26 -30.97 2.20
N LYS A 64 -14.03 -31.50 2.17
CA LYS A 64 -12.84 -30.72 2.57
C LYS A 64 -12.43 -29.63 1.57
N ALA A 65 -12.81 -29.78 0.30
CA ALA A 65 -12.58 -28.77 -0.72
C ALA A 65 -13.62 -27.65 -0.62
N GLU A 66 -14.88 -28.00 -0.31
CA GLU A 66 -15.98 -27.08 -0.04
C GLU A 66 -15.71 -26.28 1.24
N ASP A 67 -15.34 -26.92 2.36
CA ASP A 67 -14.97 -26.23 3.60
C ASP A 67 -13.81 -25.23 3.38
N LYS A 68 -12.81 -25.60 2.57
CA LYS A 68 -11.68 -24.71 2.23
C LYS A 68 -12.05 -23.63 1.21
N ALA A 69 -13.06 -23.86 0.38
CA ALA A 69 -13.55 -22.86 -0.57
C ALA A 69 -14.42 -21.84 0.16
N GLU A 70 -15.25 -22.27 1.11
CA GLU A 70 -16.04 -21.39 1.97
C GLU A 70 -15.15 -20.56 2.90
N ASP A 71 -14.14 -21.16 3.53
CA ASP A 71 -13.18 -20.43 4.37
C ASP A 71 -12.36 -19.40 3.58
N ARG A 72 -12.07 -19.69 2.30
CA ARG A 72 -11.39 -18.73 1.40
C ARG A 72 -12.33 -17.63 0.95
N ALA A 73 -13.51 -17.98 0.46
CA ALA A 73 -14.51 -17.00 0.04
C ALA A 73 -14.92 -16.07 1.21
N ALA A 74 -14.95 -16.57 2.44
CA ALA A 74 -15.20 -15.76 3.62
C ALA A 74 -14.05 -14.79 3.93
N ARG A 75 -12.79 -15.22 3.77
CA ARG A 75 -11.63 -14.32 3.93
C ARG A 75 -11.55 -13.30 2.81
N ASP A 76 -11.73 -13.73 1.56
CA ASP A 76 -11.73 -12.87 0.39
C ASP A 76 -12.81 -11.79 0.54
N ALA A 77 -14.00 -12.14 1.07
CA ALA A 77 -15.07 -11.18 1.33
C ALA A 77 -14.79 -10.21 2.49
N ASP A 78 -14.01 -10.63 3.50
CA ASP A 78 -13.59 -9.79 4.63
C ASP A 78 -12.54 -8.78 4.18
N GLU A 79 -11.52 -9.24 3.44
CA GLU A 79 -10.51 -8.40 2.80
C GLU A 79 -11.16 -7.37 1.86
N ASP A 80 -12.11 -7.81 1.03
CA ASP A 80 -12.88 -6.92 0.14
C ASP A 80 -13.69 -5.84 0.88
N ALA A 81 -14.08 -6.09 2.13
CA ALA A 81 -14.84 -5.15 2.95
C ALA A 81 -13.93 -4.18 3.69
N GLU A 82 -12.79 -4.67 4.18
CA GLU A 82 -11.73 -3.87 4.79
C GLU A 82 -11.14 -2.87 3.78
N ASP A 83 -10.74 -3.34 2.60
CA ASP A 83 -10.23 -2.48 1.51
C ASP A 83 -11.24 -1.39 1.13
N LYS A 84 -12.54 -1.72 1.09
CA LYS A 84 -13.59 -0.72 0.79
C LYS A 84 -13.75 0.31 1.91
N ALA A 85 -13.56 -0.10 3.15
CA ALA A 85 -13.66 0.80 4.30
C ALA A 85 -12.47 1.77 4.35
N GLU A 86 -11.27 1.28 4.09
CA GLU A 86 -10.03 2.06 3.97
C GLU A 86 -10.15 3.09 2.84
N ASN A 87 -10.42 2.64 1.61
CA ASN A 87 -10.65 3.52 0.45
C ASN A 87 -11.68 4.63 0.75
N ALA A 88 -12.79 4.27 1.41
CA ALA A 88 -13.82 5.23 1.79
C ALA A 88 -13.37 6.23 2.87
N ALA A 89 -12.43 5.86 3.74
CA ALA A 89 -11.82 6.74 4.72
C ALA A 89 -10.87 7.73 4.02
N ASP A 90 -10.02 7.24 3.13
CA ASP A 90 -9.07 8.04 2.34
C ASP A 90 -9.82 9.08 1.51
N ALA A 91 -10.83 8.64 0.75
CA ALA A 91 -11.67 9.52 -0.04
C ALA A 91 -12.42 10.58 0.78
N LYS A 92 -12.68 10.33 2.07
CA LYS A 92 -13.26 11.33 2.99
C LYS A 92 -12.22 12.30 3.52
N ALA A 93 -10.98 11.86 3.71
CA ALA A 93 -9.89 12.69 4.18
C ALA A 93 -9.45 13.73 3.15
N ALA A 94 -9.49 13.38 1.85
CA ALA A 94 -9.25 14.31 0.74
C ALA A 94 -10.37 15.35 0.57
N GLN A 95 -10.27 16.49 1.26
CA GLN A 95 -11.17 17.63 1.04
C GLN A 95 -10.71 18.52 -0.11
N ILE A 96 -9.39 18.54 -0.39
CA ILE A 96 -8.82 19.10 -1.61
C ILE A 96 -8.65 17.99 -2.64
N THR A 97 -8.56 18.36 -3.93
CA THR A 97 -8.29 17.37 -4.98
C THR A 97 -6.79 17.04 -5.07
N ALA A 98 -6.46 15.87 -5.65
CA ALA A 98 -5.07 15.53 -5.97
C ALA A 98 -4.40 16.59 -6.86
N ALA A 99 -5.14 17.16 -7.83
CA ALA A 99 -4.64 18.26 -8.67
C ALA A 99 -4.30 19.51 -7.84
N ASP A 100 -5.13 19.90 -6.87
CA ASP A 100 -4.85 21.01 -5.97
C ASP A 100 -3.61 20.75 -5.10
N ALA A 101 -3.42 19.52 -4.63
CA ALA A 101 -2.24 19.11 -3.88
C ALA A 101 -0.98 19.21 -4.74
N ILE A 102 -1.00 18.64 -5.96
CA ILE A 102 0.11 18.75 -6.92
C ILE A 102 0.45 20.21 -7.22
N GLU A 103 -0.56 21.06 -7.43
CA GLU A 103 -0.32 22.49 -7.62
C GLU A 103 0.34 23.15 -6.40
N ALA A 104 -0.09 22.81 -5.19
CA ALA A 104 0.49 23.33 -3.95
C ALA A 104 1.95 22.89 -3.80
N ALA A 105 2.25 21.62 -4.10
CA ALA A 105 3.61 21.08 -4.11
C ALA A 105 4.50 21.83 -5.12
N LEU A 106 4.03 22.02 -6.35
CA LEU A 106 4.80 22.68 -7.42
C LEU A 106 5.02 24.19 -7.16
N LYS A 107 4.10 24.84 -6.43
CA LYS A 107 4.29 26.22 -5.95
C LYS A 107 5.39 26.30 -4.89
N HIS A 108 5.56 25.25 -4.09
CA HIS A 108 6.60 25.16 -3.07
C HIS A 108 7.96 24.73 -3.65
N THR A 109 7.96 23.68 -4.46
CA THR A 109 9.14 23.04 -5.05
C THR A 109 9.01 23.05 -6.57
N SER A 110 9.84 23.84 -7.26
CA SER A 110 9.81 23.89 -8.72
C SER A 110 10.39 22.63 -9.35
N GLY A 111 9.60 21.94 -10.17
CA GLY A 111 10.00 20.73 -10.85
C GLY A 111 8.86 20.14 -11.67
N THR A 112 8.89 18.82 -11.84
CA THR A 112 7.81 18.03 -12.42
C THR A 112 7.28 17.09 -11.35
N ALA A 113 5.99 17.14 -11.05
CA ALA A 113 5.35 16.16 -10.17
C ALA A 113 5.20 14.84 -10.94
N VAL A 114 5.56 13.74 -10.30
CA VAL A 114 5.60 12.40 -10.91
C VAL A 114 4.83 11.34 -10.12
N SER A 115 4.48 11.64 -8.88
CA SER A 115 3.52 10.92 -8.03
C SER A 115 2.70 11.94 -7.25
N ALA A 116 1.54 11.51 -6.76
CA ALA A 116 0.79 12.17 -5.71
C ALA A 116 -0.14 11.17 -5.04
N ASP A 117 0.13 10.84 -3.78
CA ASP A 117 -0.54 9.78 -3.05
C ASP A 117 -1.15 10.32 -1.76
N LEU A 118 -2.40 9.95 -1.50
CA LEU A 118 -3.02 10.20 -0.21
C LEU A 118 -2.69 9.05 0.73
N ASP A 119 -1.75 9.29 1.64
CA ASP A 119 -1.25 8.29 2.57
C ASP A 119 -1.89 8.46 3.97
N ASP A 120 -2.12 7.34 4.66
CA ASP A 120 -2.49 7.29 6.07
C ASP A 120 -1.25 7.03 6.92
N GLU A 121 -0.73 8.07 7.58
CA GLU A 121 0.35 7.92 8.57
C GLU A 121 -0.19 7.44 9.94
N GLY A 122 -1.25 6.62 9.93
CA GLY A 122 -1.94 5.97 11.04
C GLY A 122 -2.77 6.88 11.94
N THR A 123 -2.46 8.17 12.03
CA THR A 123 -3.27 9.15 12.81
C THR A 123 -3.68 10.38 12.04
N THR A 124 -3.07 10.60 10.88
CA THR A 124 -3.29 11.76 10.03
C THR A 124 -3.08 11.36 8.59
N TYR A 125 -3.96 11.86 7.72
CA TYR A 125 -3.76 11.77 6.29
C TYR A 125 -2.87 12.90 5.77
N VAL A 126 -2.01 12.57 4.82
CA VAL A 126 -1.19 13.54 4.08
C VAL A 126 -1.23 13.21 2.61
N TRP A 127 -1.25 14.24 1.76
CA TRP A 127 -0.83 14.07 0.38
C TRP A 127 0.69 14.08 0.37
N ASP A 128 1.33 13.00 -0.04
CA ASP A 128 2.73 13.02 -0.46
C ASP A 128 2.78 13.29 -1.98
N VAL A 129 3.73 14.11 -2.41
CA VAL A 129 3.87 14.51 -3.82
C VAL A 129 5.35 14.52 -4.16
N ASP A 130 5.78 13.59 -5.00
CA ASP A 130 7.17 13.58 -5.45
C ASP A 130 7.38 14.50 -6.63
N VAL A 131 8.38 15.37 -6.47
CA VAL A 131 8.76 16.38 -7.43
C VAL A 131 10.19 16.14 -7.88
N LEU A 132 10.34 15.75 -9.14
CA LEU A 132 11.63 15.70 -9.81
C LEU A 132 12.04 17.11 -10.26
N THR A 133 13.08 17.66 -9.62
CA THR A 133 13.60 18.98 -9.96
C THR A 133 14.35 18.97 -11.30
N GLY A 134 14.48 20.15 -11.92
CA GLY A 134 15.29 20.30 -13.14
C GLY A 134 16.77 19.89 -12.96
N GLY A 135 17.29 19.94 -11.73
CA GLY A 135 18.63 19.48 -11.37
C GLY A 135 18.75 17.97 -11.18
N GLY A 136 17.63 17.25 -11.02
CA GLY A 136 17.59 15.80 -10.78
C GLY A 136 17.52 15.39 -9.33
N ALA A 137 17.38 16.33 -8.40
CA ALA A 137 17.05 16.01 -7.02
C ALA A 137 15.56 15.68 -6.90
N TRP A 138 15.25 14.66 -6.11
CA TRP A 138 13.91 14.27 -5.70
C TRP A 138 13.49 15.00 -4.43
N HIS A 139 12.22 15.36 -4.39
CA HIS A 139 11.60 16.01 -3.24
C HIS A 139 10.22 15.44 -3.03
N SER A 140 9.99 14.81 -1.88
CA SER A 140 8.65 14.56 -1.36
C SER A 140 8.14 15.83 -0.67
N VAL A 141 6.91 16.23 -1.01
CA VAL A 141 6.23 17.41 -0.44
C VAL A 141 4.91 16.99 0.20
N GLN A 142 4.86 17.03 1.53
CA GLN A 142 3.68 16.67 2.30
C GLN A 142 2.70 17.82 2.39
N ILE A 143 1.43 17.56 2.08
CA ILE A 143 0.34 18.54 2.03
C ILE A 143 -0.84 18.06 2.87
N ASP A 144 -1.40 18.98 3.64
CA ASP A 144 -2.62 18.77 4.41
C ASP A 144 -3.81 18.55 3.46
N PRO A 145 -4.48 17.37 3.49
CA PRO A 145 -5.53 17.03 2.55
C PRO A 145 -6.85 17.76 2.83
N ALA A 146 -6.97 18.41 3.99
CA ALA A 146 -8.13 19.22 4.34
C ALA A 146 -8.03 20.66 3.81
N THR A 147 -6.81 21.20 3.72
CA THR A 147 -6.58 22.64 3.53
C THR A 147 -5.64 23.01 2.40
N GLY A 148 -4.87 22.07 1.84
CA GLY A 148 -3.86 22.33 0.81
C GLY A 148 -2.62 23.05 1.33
N LYS A 149 -2.41 23.04 2.65
CA LYS A 149 -1.20 23.63 3.25
C LYS A 149 -0.04 22.65 3.17
N VAL A 150 1.11 23.12 2.70
CA VAL A 150 2.36 22.36 2.81
C VAL A 150 2.72 22.20 4.29
N LEU A 151 2.83 20.94 4.72
CA LEU A 151 3.21 20.53 6.07
C LEU A 151 4.73 20.40 6.19
N GLY A 152 5.38 19.91 5.14
CA GLY A 152 6.82 19.73 5.08
C GLY A 152 7.27 19.37 3.67
N SER A 153 8.59 19.37 3.49
CA SER A 153 9.23 18.82 2.30
C SER A 153 10.59 18.28 2.69
N HIS A 154 11.00 17.15 2.13
CA HIS A 154 12.35 16.63 2.31
C HIS A 154 12.95 16.24 0.97
N THR A 155 14.27 16.37 0.86
CA THR A 155 15.02 15.87 -0.28
C THR A 155 15.34 14.42 0.00
N GLU A 156 14.91 13.52 -0.87
CA GLU A 156 15.33 12.13 -0.81
C GLU A 156 16.83 12.08 -1.13
N LYS A 157 17.60 11.31 -0.35
CA LYS A 157 19.05 11.25 -0.48
C LYS A 157 19.50 9.90 -1.00
N ASP A 158 20.10 9.96 -2.19
CA ASP A 158 20.80 8.90 -2.89
C ASP A 158 22.04 8.45 -2.08
N ASP A 159 21.95 7.37 -1.32
CA ASP A 159 23.15 6.72 -0.74
C ASP A 159 23.59 5.47 -1.53
N ASP A 160 22.83 5.00 -2.53
CA ASP A 160 23.11 3.75 -3.27
C ASP A 160 23.15 3.85 -4.81
N GLY A 161 22.65 4.93 -5.42
CA GLY A 161 22.84 5.25 -6.84
C GLY A 161 21.90 4.56 -7.83
N ASP A 162 20.88 3.84 -7.36
CA ASP A 162 19.80 3.30 -8.21
C ASP A 162 18.89 4.44 -8.73
N ASP A 163 18.72 5.50 -7.94
CA ASP A 163 17.88 6.68 -8.22
C ASP A 163 18.26 7.42 -9.52
N ALA A 164 19.54 7.38 -9.92
CA ALA A 164 19.99 8.02 -11.16
C ALA A 164 19.47 7.31 -12.42
N ALA A 165 19.35 5.98 -12.37
CA ALA A 165 18.82 5.20 -13.48
C ALA A 165 17.30 5.38 -13.59
N GLU A 166 16.59 5.37 -12.46
CA GLU A 166 15.17 5.67 -12.37
C GLU A 166 14.85 7.08 -12.88
N THR A 167 15.56 8.08 -12.38
CA THR A 167 15.44 9.47 -12.85
C THR A 167 15.60 9.58 -14.37
N ALA A 168 16.51 8.81 -14.96
CA ALA A 168 16.69 8.79 -16.41
C ALA A 168 15.51 8.16 -17.15
N ARG A 169 14.92 7.07 -16.62
CA ARG A 169 13.72 6.42 -17.19
C ARG A 169 12.51 7.32 -17.14
N ILE A 170 12.26 7.97 -16.00
CA ILE A 170 11.16 8.91 -15.81
C ILE A 170 11.29 10.10 -16.76
N ARG A 171 12.49 10.68 -16.88
CA ARG A 171 12.75 11.76 -17.85
C ARG A 171 12.55 11.33 -19.29
N ASP A 172 12.93 10.10 -19.63
CA ASP A 172 12.70 9.55 -20.97
C ASP A 172 11.21 9.30 -21.24
N ALA A 173 10.46 8.79 -20.25
CA ALA A 173 9.02 8.58 -20.33
C ALA A 173 8.23 9.89 -20.53
N LEU A 174 8.59 10.93 -19.79
CA LEU A 174 7.96 12.25 -19.89
C LEU A 174 8.46 13.07 -21.08
N LYS A 175 9.43 12.57 -21.84
CA LYS A 175 9.99 13.31 -22.97
C LYS A 175 8.98 13.42 -24.11
N GLY A 176 8.41 14.61 -24.25
CA GLY A 176 7.40 14.87 -25.28
C GLY A 176 5.99 14.47 -24.86
N SER A 177 5.77 14.13 -23.58
CA SER A 177 4.44 14.11 -23.00
C SER A 177 3.87 15.53 -22.94
N SER A 178 2.55 15.63 -22.92
CA SER A 178 1.83 16.90 -22.77
C SER A 178 0.83 16.88 -21.62
N VAL A 179 0.61 15.73 -21.01
CA VAL A 179 -0.29 15.55 -19.87
C VAL A 179 0.55 15.45 -18.61
N THR A 180 0.30 16.36 -17.68
CA THR A 180 0.87 16.37 -16.33
C THR A 180 0.11 15.46 -15.38
N ALA A 181 0.69 15.13 -14.23
CA ALA A 181 0.01 14.41 -13.17
C ALA A 181 -1.30 15.10 -12.73
N ALA A 182 -1.30 16.43 -12.60
CA ALA A 182 -2.50 17.20 -12.24
C ALA A 182 -3.60 17.07 -13.30
N GLU A 183 -3.26 17.17 -14.59
CA GLU A 183 -4.23 16.98 -15.68
C GLU A 183 -4.75 15.54 -15.76
N ALA A 184 -3.91 14.55 -15.43
CA ALA A 184 -4.33 13.16 -15.33
C ALA A 184 -5.32 12.94 -14.18
N ALA A 185 -5.06 13.52 -13.00
CA ALA A 185 -5.97 13.53 -11.87
C ALA A 185 -7.33 14.12 -12.26
N GLU A 186 -7.33 15.30 -12.91
CA GLU A 186 -8.55 15.97 -13.36
C GLU A 186 -9.33 15.13 -14.37
N ALA A 187 -8.64 14.47 -15.31
CA ALA A 187 -9.27 13.60 -16.30
C ALA A 187 -9.97 12.40 -15.65
N ALA A 188 -9.39 11.84 -14.59
CA ALA A 188 -9.93 10.70 -13.86
C ALA A 188 -10.99 11.08 -12.80
N ALA A 189 -11.07 12.34 -12.36
CA ALA A 189 -11.99 12.78 -11.31
C ALA A 189 -13.49 12.53 -11.61
N ALA A 190 -13.86 12.30 -12.87
CA ALA A 190 -15.22 11.88 -13.23
C ALA A 190 -15.54 10.41 -12.87
N LYS A 191 -14.54 9.63 -12.43
CA LYS A 191 -14.64 8.21 -12.05
C LYS A 191 -14.80 7.99 -10.56
N GLY A 192 -14.41 8.96 -9.74
CA GLY A 192 -14.46 8.90 -8.29
C GLY A 192 -13.58 9.98 -7.67
N THR A 193 -13.41 9.93 -6.35
CA THR A 193 -12.39 10.72 -5.67
C THR A 193 -11.03 10.14 -6.02
N VAL A 194 -10.15 10.93 -6.64
CA VAL A 194 -8.77 10.51 -6.91
C VAL A 194 -8.00 10.45 -5.59
N THR A 195 -7.38 9.30 -5.31
CA THR A 195 -6.57 9.05 -4.10
C THR A 195 -5.10 8.89 -4.42
N SER A 196 -4.74 8.56 -5.66
CA SER A 196 -3.35 8.49 -6.12
C SER A 196 -3.24 8.85 -7.61
N VAL A 197 -2.12 9.43 -8.02
CA VAL A 197 -1.68 9.57 -9.42
C VAL A 197 -0.18 9.34 -9.54
N ASP A 198 0.23 8.31 -10.27
CA ASP A 198 1.64 7.91 -10.42
C ASP A 198 2.05 7.71 -11.87
N LEU A 199 3.30 8.04 -12.20
CA LEU A 199 3.85 7.69 -13.50
C LEU A 199 4.23 6.20 -13.53
N ASP A 200 3.57 5.42 -14.37
CA ASP A 200 4.02 4.08 -14.74
C ASP A 200 4.94 4.18 -15.96
N GLU A 201 6.24 4.33 -15.71
CA GLU A 201 7.27 4.38 -16.75
C GLU A 201 7.84 3.02 -17.15
N GLU A 202 7.57 1.98 -16.34
CA GLU A 202 8.03 0.62 -16.57
C GLU A 202 7.19 -0.12 -17.62
N SER A 203 5.88 0.16 -17.67
CA SER A 203 4.99 -0.47 -18.64
C SER A 203 5.29 -0.03 -20.07
N ARG A 204 5.00 -0.94 -21.00
CA ARG A 204 5.29 -0.74 -22.44
C ARG A 204 4.58 0.47 -23.04
N ASP A 205 3.36 0.74 -22.60
CA ASP A 205 2.54 1.84 -23.09
C ASP A 205 2.82 3.16 -22.40
N LYS A 206 3.45 3.15 -21.21
CA LYS A 206 3.74 4.28 -20.31
C LYS A 206 2.52 5.20 -20.09
N ALA A 207 2.05 5.29 -18.87
CA ALA A 207 0.85 6.06 -18.57
C ALA A 207 0.94 6.69 -17.18
N TRP A 208 0.08 7.65 -16.91
CA TRP A 208 -0.29 7.91 -15.52
C TRP A 208 -1.22 6.80 -15.07
N GLU A 209 -0.91 6.13 -13.97
CA GLU A 209 -1.82 5.30 -13.21
C GLU A 209 -2.57 6.22 -12.23
N VAL A 210 -3.88 6.06 -12.12
CA VAL A 210 -4.73 6.93 -11.32
C VAL A 210 -5.73 6.07 -10.58
N ASP A 211 -5.67 6.10 -9.26
CA ASP A 211 -6.61 5.38 -8.42
C ASP A 211 -7.75 6.29 -8.00
N THR A 212 -8.96 5.74 -8.08
CA THR A 212 -10.17 6.44 -7.68
C THR A 212 -11.02 5.60 -6.76
N THR A 213 -11.60 6.26 -5.76
CA THR A 213 -12.59 5.66 -4.89
C THR A 213 -13.99 6.20 -5.19
N ALA A 214 -14.92 5.29 -5.49
CA ALA A 214 -16.33 5.61 -5.63
C ALA A 214 -16.99 5.84 -4.25
N ALA A 215 -18.16 6.48 -4.23
CA ALA A 215 -18.86 6.83 -2.98
C ALA A 215 -19.23 5.62 -2.08
N ASN A 216 -19.24 4.41 -2.64
CA ASN A 216 -19.46 3.16 -1.93
C ASN A 216 -18.16 2.50 -1.42
N GLY A 217 -17.02 3.18 -1.52
CA GLY A 217 -15.70 2.67 -1.14
C GLY A 217 -15.05 1.76 -2.18
N THR A 218 -15.67 1.55 -3.35
CA THR A 218 -15.04 0.72 -4.40
C THR A 218 -13.90 1.50 -5.05
N GLY A 219 -12.68 0.97 -4.91
CA GLY A 219 -11.50 1.41 -5.65
C GLY A 219 -11.56 1.02 -7.14
N SER A 220 -10.89 1.78 -8.00
CA SER A 220 -10.74 1.50 -9.42
C SER A 220 -9.53 2.23 -9.97
N ASP A 221 -8.75 1.50 -10.76
CA ASP A 221 -7.46 1.96 -11.26
C ASP A 221 -7.61 2.32 -12.74
N TRP A 222 -7.02 3.45 -13.14
CA TRP A 222 -7.16 4.00 -14.48
C TRP A 222 -5.81 4.35 -15.07
N ARG A 223 -5.61 4.03 -16.34
CA ARG A 223 -4.48 4.50 -17.14
C ARG A 223 -4.87 5.77 -17.89
N VAL A 224 -4.07 6.83 -17.77
CA VAL A 224 -4.21 8.08 -18.52
C VAL A 224 -3.01 8.27 -19.42
N ALA A 225 -3.27 8.30 -20.73
CA ALA A 225 -2.20 8.42 -21.73
C ALA A 225 -1.45 9.76 -21.62
N LEU A 226 -0.10 9.69 -21.60
CA LEU A 226 0.80 10.84 -21.38
C LEU A 226 0.71 11.96 -22.43
N ASP A 227 0.18 11.66 -23.61
CA ASP A 227 0.10 12.54 -24.77
C ASP A 227 -1.32 13.05 -25.07
N THR A 228 -2.35 12.29 -24.71
CA THR A 228 -3.74 12.59 -25.09
C THR A 228 -4.68 12.83 -23.91
N GLY A 229 -4.29 12.43 -22.70
CA GLY A 229 -5.15 12.52 -21.51
C GLY A 229 -6.30 11.52 -21.54
N LYS A 230 -6.24 10.55 -22.45
CA LYS A 230 -7.30 9.55 -22.61
C LYS A 230 -7.27 8.59 -21.42
N VAL A 231 -8.36 8.55 -20.68
CA VAL A 231 -8.59 7.64 -19.55
C VAL A 231 -9.10 6.28 -20.05
N THR A 232 -8.47 5.20 -19.60
CA THR A 232 -8.91 3.80 -19.79
C THR A 232 -8.80 3.05 -18.49
N ALA A 233 -9.72 2.11 -18.22
CA ALA A 233 -9.58 1.24 -17.05
C ALA A 233 -8.26 0.47 -17.15
N ASP A 234 -7.54 0.33 -16.04
CA ASP A 234 -6.45 -0.63 -15.98
C ASP A 234 -7.05 -2.04 -16.12
N ARG A 235 -6.42 -2.83 -16.98
CA ARG A 235 -6.77 -4.23 -17.24
C ARG A 235 -5.50 -5.02 -17.20
N THR A 236 -4.75 -4.90 -16.11
CA THR A 236 -3.87 -5.97 -15.68
C THR A 236 -4.76 -7.20 -15.48
N ASN A 237 -4.70 -8.14 -16.42
CA ASN A 237 -5.43 -9.41 -16.30
C ASN A 237 -4.98 -10.09 -15.00
N ASP A 238 -5.89 -10.18 -14.03
CA ASP A 238 -5.85 -11.19 -12.96
C ASP A 238 -6.07 -12.60 -13.54
#